data_AF-A0A1B6CHH2-F1
#
_entry.id   AF-A0A1B6CHH2-F1
#
_cell.length_a   1.000
_cell.length_b   1.000
_cell.length_c   1.000
_cell.angle_alpha   90.00
_cell.angle_beta   90.00
_cell.angle_gamma   90.00
#
_symmetry.space_group_name_H-M   'P 1'
#
loop_
_entity.id
_entity.type
_entity.pdbx_description
1 polymer ?
#
loop_
_entity_poly.entity_id
_entity_poly.type
_entity_poly.pdbx_seq_one_letter_code
_entity_poly.pdbx_strand_id
1 'polypeptide(L)'
;MIFQGTHLSKYARLWSNEPFVRPLATVVADSIPYNADEDGARLHDIFSSSCGIKTWGLLTGRENGNESCFQTIYKELKNEGCFQCWNIFNCSGISKDTSQYFTKVTPSIKGDYIEFIPDMNLKVAVVCCARGDGSSDIQQNENSLKCDVFAALH
;
A
#
# COMPACT_ATOMS: atom_id res chain seq x y z
N MET A 1 7.51 2.32 9.81
CA MET A 1 7.46 2.26 11.29
C MET A 1 6.08 2.74 11.76
N ILE A 2 5.40 1.99 12.63
CA ILE A 2 3.93 2.07 12.87
C ILE A 2 3.46 3.12 13.91
N PHE A 3 4.36 3.93 14.48
CA PHE A 3 3.97 4.88 15.55
C PHE A 3 3.08 6.04 15.06
N GLN A 4 3.00 6.26 13.74
CA GLN A 4 2.09 7.23 13.14
C GLN A 4 0.69 6.66 12.88
N GLY A 5 0.44 5.41 13.31
CA GLY A 5 -0.81 4.69 13.10
C GLY A 5 -0.69 3.58 12.06
N THR A 6 -1.82 2.94 11.77
CA THR A 6 -1.93 1.86 10.77
C THR A 6 -1.98 2.37 9.32
N HIS A 7 -2.25 3.66 9.14
CA HIS A 7 -2.49 4.34 7.88
C HIS A 7 -1.78 5.68 7.87
N LEU A 8 -1.23 6.08 6.73
CA LEU A 8 -0.55 7.36 6.57
C LEU A 8 -1.43 8.34 5.79
N SER A 9 -1.35 9.63 6.11
CA SER A 9 -1.98 10.70 5.33
C SER A 9 -1.07 11.92 5.31
N LYS A 10 -1.57 13.06 4.86
CA LYS A 10 -0.83 14.33 4.77
C LYS A 10 -0.06 14.61 6.07
N TYR A 11 1.19 15.04 5.93
CA TYR A 11 2.18 15.29 6.99
C TYR A 11 2.75 14.06 7.69
N ALA A 12 2.32 12.85 7.34
CA ALA A 12 2.97 11.65 7.82
C ALA A 12 4.34 11.43 7.15
N ARG A 13 5.21 10.66 7.80
CA ARG A 13 6.53 10.32 7.27
C ARG A 13 6.64 8.82 7.05
N LEU A 14 7.34 8.46 5.98
CA LEU A 14 7.88 7.13 5.79
C LEU A 14 9.21 7.06 6.54
N TRP A 15 9.42 5.98 7.29
CA TRP A 15 10.60 5.80 8.13
C TRP A 15 11.37 4.55 7.74
N SER A 16 12.70 4.65 7.79
CA SER A 16 13.57 3.49 7.62
C SER A 16 13.46 2.52 8.79
N ASN A 17 14.04 1.33 8.61
CA ASN A 17 14.20 0.33 9.65
C ASN A 17 15.45 0.60 10.53
N GLU A 18 15.54 -0.18 11.60
CA GLU A 18 16.76 -0.32 12.41
C GLU A 18 17.95 -0.77 11.55
N PRO A 19 19.19 -0.32 11.84
CA PRO A 19 19.59 0.51 12.99
C PRO A 19 19.52 2.03 12.74
N PHE A 20 19.07 2.48 11.56
CA PHE A 20 19.20 3.87 11.15
C PHE A 20 18.04 4.77 11.55
N VAL A 21 16.82 4.20 11.60
CA VAL A 21 15.55 4.86 11.96
C VAL A 21 15.53 6.37 11.65
N ARG A 22 15.39 6.70 10.37
CA ARG A 22 15.36 8.09 9.88
C ARG A 22 14.21 8.32 8.90
N PRO A 23 13.75 9.58 8.72
CA PRO A 23 12.79 9.92 7.68
C PRO A 23 13.32 9.54 6.29
N LEU A 24 12.47 8.91 5.49
CA LEU A 24 12.71 8.58 4.09
C LEU A 24 12.03 9.59 3.18
N ALA A 25 10.76 9.86 3.44
CA ALA A 25 9.95 10.84 2.72
C ALA A 25 8.82 11.36 3.60
N THR A 26 8.37 12.57 3.30
CA THR A 26 7.25 13.23 3.97
C THR A 26 6.08 13.36 3.00
N VAL A 27 4.89 12.89 3.37
CA VAL A 27 3.66 13.07 2.58
C VAL A 27 3.24 14.53 2.66
N VAL A 28 3.20 15.23 1.52
CA VAL A 28 2.89 16.66 1.44
C VAL A 28 1.49 16.93 0.91
N ALA A 29 0.91 16.01 0.15
CA ALA A 29 -0.47 16.08 -0.28
C ALA A 29 -1.12 14.69 -0.33
N ASP A 30 -2.39 14.66 0.00
CA ASP A 30 -3.29 13.52 -0.09
C ASP A 30 -4.61 14.08 -0.61
N SER A 31 -4.95 13.73 -1.83
CA SER A 31 -6.17 14.23 -2.50
C SER A 31 -7.46 13.71 -1.86
N ILE A 32 -7.37 12.61 -1.10
CA ILE A 32 -8.52 12.02 -0.42
C ILE A 32 -8.27 12.11 1.09
N PRO A 33 -8.71 13.18 1.77
CA PRO A 33 -8.59 13.32 3.22
C PRO A 33 -9.58 12.38 3.94
N TYR A 34 -9.41 11.07 3.75
CA TYR A 34 -10.29 10.02 4.24
C TYR A 34 -9.98 9.72 5.70
N ASN A 35 -10.80 10.28 6.58
CA ASN A 35 -10.79 9.91 7.99
C ASN A 35 -11.33 8.49 8.19
N ALA A 36 -11.25 7.98 9.42
CA ALA A 36 -11.88 6.71 9.76
C ALA A 36 -13.37 6.74 9.41
N ASP A 37 -13.84 5.77 8.63
CA ASP A 37 -15.28 5.57 8.40
C ASP A 37 -15.96 4.92 9.61
N GLU A 38 -17.26 4.63 9.50
CA GLU A 38 -18.06 4.03 10.58
C GLU A 38 -17.50 2.67 11.06
N ASP A 39 -16.93 1.90 10.13
CA ASP A 39 -16.30 0.60 10.39
C ASP A 39 -14.85 0.75 10.91
N GLY A 40 -14.30 1.97 10.89
CA GLY A 40 -12.93 2.29 11.26
C GLY A 40 -11.92 2.14 10.12
N ALA A 41 -12.39 2.01 8.88
CA ALA A 41 -11.54 1.89 7.70
C ALA A 41 -10.86 3.23 7.37
N ARG A 42 -9.63 3.16 6.87
CA ARG A 42 -8.83 4.32 6.41
C ARG A 42 -8.10 3.95 5.12
N LEU A 43 -7.49 4.94 4.47
CA LEU A 43 -6.67 4.77 3.26
C LEU A 43 -5.18 4.75 3.57
N HIS A 44 -4.40 4.16 2.64
CA HIS A 44 -2.94 4.19 2.66
C HIS A 44 -2.31 3.37 3.81
N ASP A 45 -2.72 2.11 3.92
CA ASP A 45 -2.27 1.22 4.99
C ASP A 45 -0.76 0.92 4.90
N ILE A 46 -0.11 0.84 6.07
CA ILE A 46 1.28 0.41 6.25
C ILE A 46 1.43 -0.80 7.18
N PHE A 47 0.32 -1.42 7.55
CA PHE A 47 0.26 -2.51 8.52
C PHE A 47 0.16 -3.88 7.84
N SER A 48 -0.57 -3.96 6.72
CA SER A 48 -0.76 -5.20 5.99
C SER A 48 0.49 -5.54 5.16
N SER A 49 0.75 -6.83 5.00
CA SER A 49 1.77 -7.29 4.05
C SER A 49 1.27 -7.08 2.62
N SER A 50 2.21 -6.87 1.69
CA SER A 50 1.89 -6.96 0.26
C SER A 50 1.26 -8.31 -0.06
N CYS A 51 0.36 -8.34 -1.05
CA CYS A 51 -0.21 -9.59 -1.51
C CYS A 51 0.92 -10.52 -2.00
N GLY A 52 0.79 -11.81 -1.69
CA GLY A 52 1.82 -12.83 -1.97
C GLY A 52 1.18 -14.11 -2.48
N ILE A 53 1.80 -14.73 -3.48
CA ILE A 53 1.28 -15.93 -4.14
C ILE A 53 1.04 -17.09 -3.17
N LYS A 54 1.89 -17.25 -2.15
CA LYS A 54 1.76 -18.31 -1.15
C LYS A 54 0.52 -18.11 -0.28
N THR A 55 0.31 -16.88 0.21
CA THR A 55 -0.87 -16.52 1.00
C THR A 55 -2.14 -16.70 0.17
N TRP A 56 -2.11 -16.26 -1.09
CA TRP A 56 -3.23 -16.47 -2.00
C TRP A 56 -3.54 -17.95 -2.20
N GLY A 57 -2.53 -18.80 -2.47
CA GLY A 57 -2.73 -20.23 -2.65
C GLY A 57 -3.29 -20.92 -1.40
N LEU A 58 -2.87 -20.50 -0.21
CA LEU A 58 -3.42 -20.99 1.06
C LEU A 58 -4.89 -20.59 1.25
N LEU A 59 -5.29 -19.39 0.83
CA LEU A 59 -6.67 -18.90 0.96
C LEU A 59 -7.61 -19.49 -0.09
N THR A 60 -7.13 -19.73 -1.30
CA THR A 60 -7.97 -20.17 -2.42
C THR A 60 -7.89 -21.65 -2.73
N GLY A 61 -6.91 -22.36 -2.17
CA GLY A 61 -6.60 -23.75 -2.53
C GLY A 61 -6.11 -23.92 -3.97
N ARG A 62 -5.59 -22.84 -4.59
CA ARG A 62 -5.11 -22.86 -5.98
C ARG A 62 -3.59 -22.73 -6.01
N GLU A 63 -2.95 -23.56 -6.82
CA GLU A 63 -1.48 -23.60 -6.90
C GLU A 63 -0.91 -22.59 -7.90
N ASN A 64 -1.72 -22.13 -8.87
CA ASN A 64 -1.33 -21.22 -9.93
C ASN A 64 -2.13 -19.93 -9.87
N GLY A 65 -1.47 -18.81 -9.55
CA GLY A 65 -2.01 -17.46 -9.59
C GLY A 65 -1.07 -16.53 -10.37
N ASN A 66 -1.53 -15.31 -10.65
CA ASN A 66 -0.68 -14.31 -11.31
C ASN A 66 0.45 -13.86 -10.38
N GLU A 67 1.42 -13.18 -10.97
CA GLU A 67 2.44 -12.49 -10.21
C GLU A 67 1.80 -11.54 -9.17
N SER A 68 2.24 -11.69 -7.93
CA SER A 68 1.79 -10.90 -6.79
C SER A 68 2.62 -9.63 -6.64
N CYS A 69 2.06 -8.59 -5.99
CA CYS A 69 2.77 -7.34 -5.70
C CYS A 69 4.12 -7.60 -5.03
N PHE A 70 4.16 -8.51 -4.05
CA PHE A 70 5.40 -8.86 -3.37
C PHE A 70 6.45 -9.43 -4.33
N GLN A 71 6.07 -10.30 -5.27
CA GLN A 71 7.02 -10.88 -6.22
C GLN A 71 7.60 -9.83 -7.16
N THR A 72 6.77 -8.93 -7.70
CA THR A 72 7.23 -7.86 -8.58
C THR A 72 8.19 -6.93 -7.82
N ILE A 73 7.80 -6.45 -6.63
CA ILE A 73 8.65 -5.57 -5.80
C ILE A 73 9.95 -6.28 -5.40
N TYR A 74 9.87 -7.54 -4.97
CA TYR A 74 11.04 -8.31 -4.57
C TYR A 74 12.04 -8.48 -5.73
N LYS A 75 11.58 -8.71 -6.97
CA LYS A 75 12.47 -8.80 -8.13
C LYS A 75 13.30 -7.52 -8.33
N GLU A 76 12.67 -6.36 -8.16
CA GLU A 76 13.28 -5.03 -8.36
C GLU A 76 14.15 -4.57 -7.17
N LEU A 77 13.79 -4.99 -5.95
CA LEU A 77 14.40 -4.48 -4.72
C LEU A 77 15.21 -5.51 -3.91
N LYS A 78 15.29 -6.78 -4.33
CA LYS A 78 16.00 -7.85 -3.58
C LYS A 78 17.43 -7.51 -3.15
N ASN A 79 18.13 -6.67 -3.91
CA ASN A 79 19.52 -6.29 -3.63
C ASN A 79 19.63 -5.06 -2.71
N GLU A 80 18.52 -4.38 -2.42
CA GLU A 80 18.46 -3.15 -1.62
C GLU A 80 18.21 -3.45 -0.12
N GLY A 81 17.98 -4.71 0.23
CA GLY A 81 17.69 -5.15 1.60
C GLY A 81 16.18 -5.24 1.91
N CYS A 82 15.82 -5.02 3.18
CA CYS A 82 14.42 -5.09 3.63
C CYS A 82 13.64 -3.84 3.21
N PHE A 83 12.53 -4.03 2.49
CA PHE A 83 11.58 -2.98 2.15
C PHE A 83 10.30 -3.12 2.99
N GLN A 84 9.71 -1.99 3.41
CA GLN A 84 8.33 -1.96 3.90
C GLN A 84 7.41 -1.58 2.75
N CYS A 85 6.24 -2.22 2.68
CA CYS A 85 5.23 -1.90 1.68
C CYS A 85 4.33 -0.80 2.21
N TRP A 86 3.86 0.05 1.30
CA TRP A 86 2.87 1.07 1.56
C TRP A 86 1.72 0.88 0.58
N ASN A 87 0.55 0.49 1.10
CA ASN A 87 -0.61 0.15 0.29
C ASN A 87 -1.42 1.41 -0.03
N ILE A 88 -0.90 2.22 -0.96
CA ILE A 88 -1.52 3.48 -1.39
C ILE A 88 -2.93 3.22 -1.94
N PHE A 89 -3.91 4.03 -1.51
CA PHE A 89 -5.35 3.92 -1.82
C PHE A 89 -6.04 2.63 -1.35
N ASN A 90 -5.35 1.68 -0.72
CA ASN A 90 -6.02 0.53 -0.12
C ASN A 90 -6.91 1.01 1.04
N CYS A 91 -8.21 0.70 0.99
CA CYS A 91 -9.16 0.99 2.06
C CYS A 91 -9.26 -0.22 2.98
N SER A 92 -8.79 -0.05 4.22
CA SER A 92 -8.66 -1.17 5.16
C SER A 92 -8.84 -0.75 6.61
N GLY A 93 -9.08 -1.72 7.48
CA GLY A 93 -9.24 -1.49 8.91
C GLY A 93 -9.11 -2.75 9.74
N ILE A 94 -9.23 -2.58 11.05
CA ILE A 94 -9.30 -3.68 12.01
C ILE A 94 -10.70 -3.64 12.64
N SER A 95 -11.44 -4.74 12.49
CA SER A 95 -12.79 -4.85 13.05
C SER A 95 -12.75 -4.67 14.57
N LYS A 96 -13.63 -3.80 15.09
CA LYS A 96 -13.73 -3.56 16.54
C LYS A 96 -14.15 -4.82 17.31
N ASP A 97 -14.98 -5.66 16.70
CA ASP A 97 -15.58 -6.81 17.37
C ASP A 97 -14.69 -8.06 17.30
N THR A 98 -14.07 -8.30 16.14
CA THR A 98 -13.29 -9.53 15.90
C THR A 98 -11.79 -9.31 15.90
N SER A 99 -11.33 -8.05 15.89
CA SER A 99 -9.93 -7.68 15.69
C SER A 99 -9.32 -8.23 14.38
N GLN A 100 -10.15 -8.60 13.41
CA GLN A 100 -9.69 -9.08 12.11
C GLN A 100 -9.43 -7.92 11.16
N TYR A 101 -8.39 -8.07 10.34
CA TYR A 101 -8.13 -7.17 9.23
C TYR A 101 -9.22 -7.33 8.16
N PHE A 102 -9.74 -6.21 7.67
CA PHE A 102 -10.71 -6.19 6.58
C PHE A 102 -10.29 -5.15 5.54
N THR A 103 -10.81 -5.34 4.32
CA THR A 103 -10.66 -4.36 3.23
C THR A 103 -12.02 -4.00 2.68
N LYS A 104 -12.15 -2.78 2.17
CA LYS A 104 -13.33 -2.28 1.47
C LYS A 104 -12.94 -1.79 0.07
N VAL A 105 -13.94 -1.56 -0.76
CA VAL A 105 -13.77 -0.82 -2.01
C VAL A 105 -13.16 0.54 -1.69
N THR A 106 -12.07 0.89 -2.37
CA THR A 106 -11.48 2.21 -2.21
C THR A 106 -12.42 3.29 -2.79
N PRO A 107 -12.57 4.44 -2.11
CA PRO A 107 -13.30 5.57 -2.66
C PRO A 107 -12.51 6.32 -3.74
N SER A 108 -11.26 5.91 -4.02
CA SER A 108 -10.41 6.60 -4.99
C SER A 108 -10.96 6.53 -6.40
N ILE A 109 -10.91 7.66 -7.09
CA ILE A 109 -11.30 7.82 -8.48
C ILE A 109 -10.10 8.24 -9.33
N LYS A 110 -10.26 8.18 -10.66
CA LYS A 110 -9.24 8.65 -11.59
C LYS A 110 -8.92 10.13 -11.33
N GLY A 111 -7.64 10.43 -11.09
CA GLY A 111 -7.16 11.78 -10.80
C GLY A 111 -6.78 11.99 -9.35
N ASP A 112 -7.19 11.10 -8.44
CA ASP A 112 -6.70 11.10 -7.08
C ASP A 112 -5.21 10.75 -7.05
N TYR A 113 -4.49 11.43 -6.17
CA TYR A 113 -3.05 11.35 -6.03
C TYR A 113 -2.63 11.41 -4.55
N ILE A 114 -1.41 10.92 -4.32
CA ILE A 114 -0.63 11.18 -3.12
C ILE A 114 0.70 11.77 -3.55
N GLU A 115 1.19 12.75 -2.80
CA GLU A 115 2.45 13.43 -3.08
C GLU A 115 3.35 13.35 -1.86
N PHE A 116 4.63 13.04 -2.07
CA PHE A 116 5.62 13.04 -1.02
C PHE A 116 6.93 13.64 -1.51
N ILE A 117 7.63 14.30 -0.59
CA ILE A 117 8.98 14.84 -0.83
C ILE A 117 9.98 13.87 -0.20
N PRO A 118 11.00 13.41 -0.95
CA PRO A 118 12.05 12.58 -0.38
C PRO A 118 12.91 13.40 0.59
N ASP A 119 13.09 12.90 1.82
CA ASP A 119 14.00 13.46 2.83
C ASP A 119 15.47 13.02 2.59
N MET A 120 15.68 12.06 1.66
CA MET A 120 16.98 11.56 1.21
C MET A 120 16.87 10.93 -0.18
N ASN A 121 17.98 10.56 -0.82
CA ASN A 121 17.92 9.82 -2.10
C ASN A 121 17.17 8.48 -1.91
N LEU A 122 16.08 8.29 -2.64
CA LEU A 122 15.25 7.08 -2.57
C LEU A 122 15.21 6.35 -3.91
N LYS A 123 15.23 5.02 -3.83
CA LYS A 123 14.75 4.14 -4.90
C LYS A 123 13.33 3.72 -4.54
N VAL A 124 12.37 4.08 -5.40
CA VAL A 124 10.94 3.78 -5.18
C VAL A 124 10.49 2.77 -6.23
N ALA A 125 9.89 1.68 -5.79
CA ALA A 125 9.19 0.73 -6.66
C ALA A 125 7.69 0.85 -6.40
N VAL A 126 6.91 1.07 -7.46
CA VAL A 126 5.45 1.15 -7.41
C VAL A 126 4.89 0.01 -8.25
N VAL A 127 3.94 -0.72 -7.69
CA VAL A 127 3.24 -1.80 -8.41
C VAL A 127 1.74 -1.59 -8.31
N CYS A 128 1.07 -1.67 -9.45
CA CYS A 128 -0.38 -1.61 -9.52
C CYS A 128 -0.95 -2.99 -9.17
N CYS A 129 -1.67 -3.09 -8.05
CA CYS A 129 -2.17 -4.35 -7.51
C CYS A 129 -3.23 -4.99 -8.42
N ALA A 130 -3.08 -6.28 -8.74
CA ALA A 130 -4.04 -7.03 -9.56
C ALA A 130 -5.43 -7.19 -8.91
N ARG A 131 -5.55 -6.92 -7.60
CA ARG A 131 -6.85 -6.90 -6.88
C ARG A 131 -7.70 -5.69 -7.25
N GLY A 132 -7.12 -4.68 -7.90
CA GLY A 132 -7.86 -3.49 -8.27
C GLY A 132 -8.23 -2.64 -7.05
N ASP A 133 -9.45 -2.14 -7.06
CA ASP A 133 -10.06 -1.27 -6.04
C ASP A 133 -10.47 -2.00 -4.74
N GLY A 134 -10.32 -3.32 -4.68
CA GLY A 134 -10.74 -4.12 -3.53
C GLY A 134 -12.21 -4.54 -3.55
N SER A 135 -12.93 -4.36 -4.67
CA SER A 135 -14.32 -4.83 -4.86
C SER A 135 -14.46 -6.34 -5.02
N SER A 136 -13.40 -7.04 -5.42
CA SER A 136 -13.40 -8.48 -5.59
C SER A 136 -12.64 -9.18 -4.47
N ASP A 137 -13.32 -10.09 -3.78
CA ASP A 137 -12.76 -10.81 -2.63
C ASP A 137 -11.53 -11.66 -2.99
N ILE A 138 -11.48 -12.19 -4.22
CA ILE A 138 -10.47 -13.19 -4.63
C ILE A 138 -10.09 -13.10 -6.13
N GLN A 139 -10.82 -12.32 -6.93
CA GLN A 139 -10.60 -12.26 -8.38
C GLN A 139 -9.55 -11.21 -8.75
N GLN A 140 -8.73 -11.56 -9.72
CA GLN A 140 -7.92 -10.59 -10.45
C GLN A 140 -8.88 -9.79 -11.31
N ASN A 141 -8.93 -8.48 -11.11
CA ASN A 141 -9.67 -7.62 -12.02
C ASN A 141 -8.96 -7.64 -13.38
N GLU A 142 -9.68 -7.97 -14.45
CA GLU A 142 -9.15 -7.91 -15.82
C GLU A 142 -8.84 -6.46 -16.24
N ASN A 143 -9.45 -5.49 -15.55
CA ASN A 143 -9.12 -4.08 -15.68
C ASN A 143 -7.81 -3.77 -14.96
N SER A 144 -6.70 -3.84 -15.70
CA SER A 144 -5.40 -3.36 -15.23
C SER A 144 -5.53 -1.93 -14.70
N LEU A 145 -5.35 -1.74 -13.38
CA LEU A 145 -5.12 -0.42 -12.82
C LEU A 145 -3.85 0.15 -13.46
N LYS A 146 -3.92 1.40 -13.88
CA LYS A 146 -2.76 2.17 -14.32
C LYS A 146 -2.48 3.26 -13.29
N CYS A 147 -1.24 3.31 -12.85
CA CYS A 147 -0.72 4.28 -11.92
C CYS A 147 0.34 5.08 -12.67
N ASP A 148 0.15 6.39 -12.75
CA ASP A 148 1.15 7.31 -13.31
C ASP A 148 2.04 7.81 -12.16
N VAL A 149 3.36 7.79 -12.35
CA VAL A 149 4.34 8.28 -11.39
C VAL A 149 5.05 9.48 -11.99
N PHE A 150 4.96 10.62 -11.30
CA PHE A 150 5.62 11.86 -11.70
C PHE A 150 6.74 12.18 -10.71
N ALA A 151 7.91 12.55 -11.24
CA ALA A 151 9.02 13.06 -10.44
C ALA A 151 9.29 14.51 -10.87
N ALA A 152 9.01 15.46 -9.98
CA ALA A 152 9.41 16.84 -10.18
C ALA A 152 10.86 17.00 -9.74
N LEU A 153 11.73 17.42 -10.65
CA LEU A 153 13.08 17.88 -10.31
C LEU A 153 12.95 19.33 -9.82
N HIS A 154 13.31 19.57 -8.56
CA HIS A 154 13.51 20.91 -8.02
C HIS A 154 14.98 21.33 -8.19
#